data_AF-A0A2M8Q9C2-F1
#
_entry.id   AF-A0A2M8Q9C2-F1
#
_cell.length_a   1.000
_cell.length_b   1.000
_cell.length_c   1.000
_cell.angle_alpha   90.00
_cell.angle_beta   90.00
_cell.angle_gamma   90.00
#
_symmetry.space_group_name_H-M   'P 1'
#
loop_
_entity.id
_entity.type
_entity.pdbx_description
1 polymer ?
#
loop_
_entity_poly.entity_id
_entity_poly.type
_entity_poly.pdbx_seq_one_letter_code
_entity_poly.pdbx_strand_id
1 'polypeptide(L)'
;MDYLPTRLGDLIVWMANFASKLPGYASTFGLSAAEVAQVATDRAVLEFAINGARIRQTDAQEWVQFRETVLFAPLGTPMPSLPTPGNVGALPTGALASIVPRVRALVQRLKAHPNYTTAIGEDLGIEPPSVSQPDRPTLRARAETNFRVRLTFTMYRMPMLEIQSRRGSETEFTTIAFDTSSPYVDGREPLEAGKPEVREYRARYIDRNDQPIGDWSDVVSVTAKP
;
A
#
# COMPACT_ATOMS: atom_id res chain seq x y z
N MET A 1 6.53 6.27 2.60
CA MET A 1 6.70 5.01 3.36
C MET A 1 7.90 4.28 2.80
N ASP A 2 8.63 3.56 3.65
CA ASP A 2 9.73 2.70 3.22
C ASP A 2 9.17 1.50 2.43
N TYR A 3 9.80 1.13 1.32
CA TYR A 3 9.37 0.00 0.48
C TYR A 3 9.81 -1.35 1.05
N LEU A 4 10.84 -1.36 1.91
CA LEU A 4 11.33 -2.55 2.58
C LEU A 4 10.52 -2.83 3.84
N PRO A 5 9.86 -4.00 3.95
CA PRO A 5 9.12 -4.36 5.16
C PRO A 5 10.03 -4.52 6.37
N THR A 6 9.57 -4.07 7.54
CA THR A 6 10.29 -4.24 8.83
C THR A 6 9.99 -5.58 9.49
N ARG A 7 8.81 -6.16 9.25
CA ARG A 7 8.45 -7.50 9.75
C ARG A 7 9.23 -8.56 8.96
N LEU A 8 9.99 -9.39 9.67
CA LEU A 8 10.87 -10.39 9.05
C LEU A 8 10.16 -11.36 8.10
N GLY A 9 8.92 -11.77 8.43
CA GLY A 9 8.10 -12.60 7.56
C GLY A 9 7.75 -11.92 6.23
N ASP A 10 7.42 -10.62 6.27
CA ASP A 10 7.13 -9.85 5.05
C ASP A 10 8.41 -9.57 4.25
N LEU A 11 9.54 -9.37 4.92
CA LEU A 11 10.83 -9.16 4.27
C LEU A 11 11.27 -10.38 3.45
N ILE A 12 11.00 -11.61 3.92
CA ILE A 12 11.23 -12.84 3.15
C ILE A 12 10.41 -12.83 1.87
N VAL A 13 9.11 -12.55 1.97
CA VAL A 13 8.19 -12.53 0.82
C VAL A 13 8.61 -11.46 -0.19
N TRP A 14 8.94 -10.27 0.30
CA TRP A 14 9.41 -9.16 -0.52
C TRP A 14 10.72 -9.51 -1.24
N MET A 15 11.70 -10.08 -0.52
CA MET A 15 12.99 -10.46 -1.10
C MET A 15 12.82 -11.55 -2.18
N ALA A 16 11.89 -12.49 -1.97
CA ALA A 16 11.58 -13.50 -2.97
C ALA A 16 11.00 -12.91 -4.26
N ASN A 17 10.10 -11.93 -4.14
CA ASN A 17 9.58 -11.21 -5.29
C ASN A 17 10.70 -10.43 -6.02
N PHE A 18 11.48 -9.64 -5.28
CA PHE A 18 12.58 -8.85 -5.85
C PHE A 18 13.62 -9.74 -6.58
N ALA A 19 14.09 -10.81 -5.92
CA ALA A 19 15.11 -11.70 -6.48
C ALA A 19 14.63 -12.49 -7.71
N SER A 20 13.33 -12.82 -7.80
CA SER A 20 12.77 -13.55 -8.95
C SER A 20 12.59 -12.66 -10.18
N LYS A 21 12.31 -11.36 -9.99
CA LYS A 21 12.06 -10.42 -11.09
C LYS A 21 13.29 -9.66 -11.57
N LEU A 22 14.25 -9.38 -10.68
CA LEU A 22 15.48 -8.65 -11.02
C LEU A 22 16.22 -9.19 -12.26
N PRO A 23 16.35 -10.52 -12.50
CA PRO A 23 17.01 -11.04 -13.69
C PRO A 23 16.40 -10.53 -15.00
N GLY A 24 15.08 -10.30 -15.05
CA GLY A 24 14.39 -9.78 -16.23
C GLY A 24 14.80 -8.35 -16.60
N TYR A 25 15.38 -7.61 -15.67
CA TYR A 25 15.85 -6.24 -15.86
C TYR A 25 17.39 -6.13 -15.85
N ALA A 26 18.11 -7.26 -15.85
CA ALA A 26 19.57 -7.26 -15.75
C ALA A 26 20.22 -6.49 -16.92
N SER A 27 19.76 -6.71 -18.16
CA SER A 27 20.25 -5.97 -19.33
C SER A 27 19.90 -4.48 -19.28
N THR A 28 18.68 -4.15 -18.86
CA THR A 28 18.18 -2.77 -18.72
C THR A 28 19.06 -1.91 -17.83
N PHE A 29 19.60 -2.52 -16.76
CA PHE A 29 20.41 -1.85 -15.74
C PHE A 29 21.91 -2.20 -15.80
N GLY A 30 22.35 -2.97 -16.80
CA GLY A 30 23.75 -3.40 -16.94
C GLY A 30 24.27 -4.24 -15.77
N LEU A 31 23.41 -5.05 -15.14
CA LEU A 31 23.80 -5.93 -14.03
C LEU A 31 24.57 -7.14 -14.55
N SER A 32 25.69 -7.44 -13.90
CA SER A 32 26.44 -8.67 -14.16
C SER A 32 25.69 -9.90 -13.67
N ALA A 33 25.99 -11.06 -14.27
CA ALA A 33 25.45 -12.34 -13.82
C ALA A 33 25.79 -12.63 -12.34
N ALA A 34 26.97 -12.18 -11.87
CA ALA A 34 27.38 -12.32 -10.48
C ALA A 34 26.52 -11.49 -9.53
N GLU A 35 26.17 -10.25 -9.89
CA GLU A 35 25.29 -9.41 -9.08
C GLU A 35 23.88 -10.00 -8.96
N VAL A 36 23.33 -10.49 -10.08
CA VAL A 36 22.01 -11.15 -10.09
C VAL A 36 22.04 -12.43 -9.25
N ALA A 37 23.07 -13.26 -9.41
CA ALA A 37 23.25 -14.47 -8.62
C ALA A 37 23.40 -14.15 -7.11
N GLN A 38 24.10 -13.06 -6.76
CA GLN A 38 24.25 -12.66 -5.37
C GLN A 38 22.90 -12.28 -4.74
N VAL A 39 21.99 -11.63 -5.46
CA VAL A 39 20.65 -11.33 -4.93
C VAL A 39 19.84 -12.61 -4.67
N ALA A 40 19.98 -13.63 -5.52
CA ALA A 40 19.37 -14.94 -5.28
C ALA A 40 19.98 -15.63 -4.04
N THR A 41 21.30 -15.57 -3.87
CA THR A 41 21.98 -16.06 -2.66
C THR A 41 21.52 -15.31 -1.42
N ASP A 42 21.38 -13.99 -1.50
CA ASP A 42 20.93 -13.15 -0.39
C ASP A 42 19.52 -13.50 0.07
N ARG A 43 18.61 -13.82 -0.86
CA ARG A 43 17.29 -14.36 -0.54
C ARG A 43 17.40 -15.65 0.29
N ALA A 44 18.22 -16.59 -0.15
CA ALA A 44 18.39 -17.87 0.55
C ALA A 44 19.04 -17.69 1.93
N VAL A 45 20.02 -16.78 2.06
CA VAL A 45 20.68 -16.49 3.34
C VAL A 45 19.73 -15.79 4.31
N LEU A 46 18.87 -14.89 3.82
CA LEU A 46 17.83 -14.25 4.62
C LEU A 46 16.87 -15.30 5.21
N GLU A 47 16.38 -16.21 4.38
CA GLU A 47 15.52 -17.32 4.81
C GLU A 47 16.23 -18.24 5.81
N PHE A 48 17.48 -18.60 5.55
CA PHE A 48 18.31 -19.40 6.46
C PHE A 48 18.45 -18.75 7.84
N ALA A 49 18.83 -17.47 7.89
CA ALA A 49 19.06 -16.77 9.15
C ALA A 49 17.78 -16.63 9.99
N ILE A 50 16.67 -16.26 9.35
CA ILE A 50 15.39 -16.05 10.06
C ILE A 50 14.80 -17.40 10.53
N ASN A 51 14.79 -18.41 9.68
CA ASN A 51 14.27 -19.73 10.06
C ASN A 51 15.17 -20.42 11.09
N GLY A 52 16.49 -20.28 10.98
CA GLY A 52 17.42 -20.80 11.97
C GLY A 52 17.16 -20.22 13.36
N ALA A 53 17.01 -18.89 13.47
CA ALA A 53 16.68 -18.25 14.74
C ALA A 53 15.35 -18.77 15.33
N ARG A 54 14.32 -18.91 14.49
CA ARG A 54 13.01 -19.46 14.89
C ARG A 54 13.12 -20.89 15.39
N ILE A 55 13.83 -21.75 14.67
CA ILE A 55 14.05 -23.15 15.06
C ILE A 55 14.73 -23.22 16.43
N ARG A 56 15.78 -22.42 16.66
CA ARG A 56 16.47 -22.41 17.96
C ARG A 56 15.61 -21.89 19.10
N GLN A 57 14.70 -20.96 18.82
CA GLN A 57 13.72 -20.52 19.80
C GLN A 57 12.76 -21.66 20.18
N THR A 58 12.30 -22.45 19.20
CA THR A 58 11.48 -23.64 19.44
C THR A 58 12.26 -24.69 20.24
N ASP A 59 13.50 -25.02 19.84
CA ASP A 59 14.37 -25.95 20.59
C ASP A 59 14.48 -25.53 22.06
N ALA A 60 14.69 -24.23 22.33
CA ALA A 60 14.81 -23.71 23.69
C ALA A 60 13.51 -23.88 24.49
N GLN A 61 12.35 -23.69 23.86
CA GLN A 61 11.04 -23.89 24.50
C GLN A 61 10.79 -25.37 24.82
N GLU A 62 11.16 -26.28 23.93
CA GLU A 62 11.06 -27.73 24.16
C GLU A 62 11.91 -28.17 25.36
N TRP A 63 13.12 -27.61 25.50
CA TRP A 63 13.96 -27.87 26.66
C TRP A 63 13.39 -27.31 27.97
N VAL A 64 12.75 -26.14 27.93
CA VAL A 64 12.02 -25.62 29.08
C VAL A 64 10.89 -26.57 29.46
N GLN A 65 10.07 -27.00 28.51
CA GLN A 65 8.97 -27.92 28.77
C GLN A 65 9.45 -29.28 29.31
N PHE A 66 10.54 -29.80 28.76
CA PHE A 66 11.17 -31.02 29.24
C PHE A 66 11.60 -30.87 30.71
N ARG A 67 12.31 -29.78 31.05
CA ARG A 67 12.71 -29.49 32.43
C ARG A 67 11.50 -29.41 33.37
N GLU A 68 10.46 -28.66 33.00
CA GLU A 68 9.27 -28.51 33.83
C GLU A 68 8.60 -29.87 34.10
N THR A 69 8.52 -30.72 33.08
CA THR A 69 7.94 -32.06 33.21
C THR A 69 8.79 -32.94 34.13
N VAL A 70 10.12 -32.95 33.95
CA VAL A 70 11.03 -33.78 34.76
C VAL A 70 11.03 -33.37 36.23
N LEU A 71 10.94 -32.08 36.53
CA LEU A 71 11.08 -31.58 37.90
C LEU A 71 9.76 -31.46 38.65
N PHE A 72 8.66 -31.14 37.97
CA PHE A 72 7.43 -30.65 38.62
C PHE A 72 6.14 -31.33 38.18
N ALA A 73 6.19 -32.33 37.29
CA ALA A 73 4.98 -33.03 36.88
C ALA A 73 4.37 -33.87 38.03
N PRO A 74 3.03 -34.10 38.03
CA PRO A 74 2.39 -34.97 39.00
C PRO A 74 3.00 -36.38 39.04
N LEU A 75 2.95 -37.01 40.21
CA LEU A 75 3.39 -38.40 40.38
C LEU A 75 2.66 -39.34 39.41
N GLY A 76 3.42 -40.21 38.75
CA GLY A 76 2.92 -41.12 37.72
C GLY A 76 2.95 -40.56 36.29
N THR A 77 3.39 -39.31 36.09
CA THR A 77 3.63 -38.78 34.73
C THR A 77 4.80 -39.56 34.08
N PRO A 78 4.62 -40.12 32.87
CA PRO A 78 5.72 -40.78 32.16
C PRO A 78 6.86 -39.82 31.81
N MET A 79 8.09 -40.33 31.72
CA MET A 79 9.24 -39.54 31.30
C MET A 79 9.04 -39.02 29.87
N PRO A 80 9.18 -37.70 29.62
CA PRO A 80 9.09 -37.16 28.26
C PRO A 80 10.29 -37.60 27.42
N SER A 81 10.12 -37.62 26.09
CA SER A 81 11.24 -37.82 25.16
C SER A 81 12.25 -36.67 25.25
N LEU A 82 13.53 -36.98 25.05
CA LEU A 82 14.57 -35.96 24.98
C LEU A 82 14.30 -35.02 23.79
N PRO A 83 14.30 -33.69 23.98
CA PRO A 83 14.18 -32.76 22.87
C PRO A 83 15.33 -32.93 21.88
N THR A 84 15.01 -32.97 20.58
CA THR A 84 15.99 -33.08 19.50
C THR A 84 16.09 -31.77 18.75
N PRO A 85 17.29 -31.19 18.57
CA PRO A 85 17.42 -29.93 17.86
C PRO A 85 16.87 -30.00 16.44
N GLY A 86 16.07 -29.00 16.06
CA GLY A 86 15.59 -28.88 14.69
C GLY A 86 16.73 -28.64 13.69
N ASN A 87 16.56 -29.14 12.47
CA ASN A 87 17.55 -28.97 11.40
C ASN A 87 17.50 -27.54 10.82
N VAL A 88 18.59 -26.79 10.96
CA VAL A 88 18.74 -25.43 10.42
C VAL A 88 19.27 -25.44 8.98
N GLY A 89 19.80 -26.57 8.50
CA GLY A 89 20.47 -26.66 7.20
C GLY A 89 21.87 -26.04 7.20
N ALA A 90 22.45 -25.90 6.02
CA ALA A 90 23.76 -25.29 5.82
C ALA A 90 23.63 -23.85 5.29
N LEU A 91 24.58 -22.99 5.67
CA LEU A 91 24.67 -21.64 5.11
C LEU A 91 24.90 -21.73 3.59
N PRO A 92 24.14 -21.00 2.76
CA PRO A 92 24.36 -20.98 1.31
C PRO A 92 25.80 -20.57 0.95
N THR A 93 26.36 -21.23 -0.06
CA THR A 93 27.70 -20.89 -0.58
C THR A 93 27.67 -19.48 -1.19
N GLY A 94 28.70 -18.66 -0.90
CA GLY A 94 28.74 -17.27 -1.35
C GLY A 94 27.90 -16.30 -0.49
N ALA A 95 27.51 -16.71 0.71
CA ALA A 95 26.81 -15.85 1.65
C ALA A 95 27.64 -14.60 2.01
N LEU A 96 26.98 -13.45 1.98
CA LEU A 96 27.54 -12.18 2.43
C LEU A 96 26.64 -11.59 3.51
N ALA A 97 27.25 -10.88 4.47
CA ALA A 97 26.53 -10.13 5.49
C ALA A 97 25.87 -8.86 4.90
N SER A 98 25.14 -8.14 5.76
CA SER A 98 24.58 -6.81 5.45
C SER A 98 23.63 -6.82 4.24
N ILE A 99 22.79 -7.86 4.12
CA ILE A 99 21.83 -8.03 3.01
C ILE A 99 20.96 -6.79 2.81
N VAL A 100 20.32 -6.27 3.87
CA VAL A 100 19.44 -5.11 3.77
C VAL A 100 20.18 -3.87 3.26
N PRO A 101 21.34 -3.45 3.83
CA PRO A 101 22.16 -2.39 3.26
C PRO A 101 22.56 -2.62 1.78
N ARG A 102 23.00 -3.83 1.42
CA ARG A 102 23.42 -4.14 0.03
C ARG A 102 22.25 -4.05 -0.94
N VAL A 103 21.07 -4.54 -0.57
CA VAL A 103 19.85 -4.40 -1.39
C VAL A 103 19.42 -2.93 -1.51
N ARG A 104 19.49 -2.14 -0.44
CA ARG A 104 19.21 -0.69 -0.53
C ARG A 104 20.16 0.02 -1.49
N ALA A 105 21.45 -0.26 -1.42
CA ALA A 105 22.44 0.31 -2.32
C ALA A 105 22.16 -0.09 -3.79
N LEU A 106 21.79 -1.36 -4.03
CA LEU A 106 21.37 -1.81 -5.35
C LEU A 106 20.15 -1.03 -5.84
N VAL A 107 19.09 -0.96 -5.02
CA VAL A 107 17.85 -0.24 -5.38
C VAL A 107 18.11 1.23 -5.67
N GLN A 108 18.96 1.90 -4.89
CA GLN A 108 19.36 3.28 -5.18
C GLN A 108 20.03 3.41 -6.56
N ARG A 109 20.92 2.47 -6.91
CA ARG A 109 21.54 2.44 -8.24
C ARG A 109 20.51 2.18 -9.35
N LEU A 110 19.54 1.28 -9.12
CA LEU A 110 18.46 1.03 -10.09
C LEU A 110 17.63 2.30 -10.32
N LYS A 111 17.21 2.97 -9.24
CA LYS A 111 16.41 4.21 -9.32
C LYS A 111 17.15 5.38 -9.97
N ALA A 112 18.48 5.43 -9.83
CA ALA A 112 19.31 6.44 -10.46
C ALA A 112 19.62 6.15 -11.94
N HIS A 113 19.27 4.97 -12.45
CA HIS A 113 19.59 4.57 -13.81
C HIS A 113 18.71 5.31 -14.84
N PRO A 114 19.25 5.80 -15.97
CA PRO A 114 18.47 6.53 -16.98
C PRO A 114 17.26 5.77 -17.55
N ASN A 115 17.34 4.44 -17.57
CA ASN A 115 16.26 3.55 -18.06
C ASN A 115 15.24 3.16 -16.99
N TYR A 116 15.35 3.69 -15.77
CA TYR A 116 14.39 3.41 -14.70
C TYR A 116 13.02 4.03 -15.01
N THR A 117 11.95 3.28 -14.76
CA THR A 117 10.58 3.78 -14.83
C THR A 117 9.82 3.36 -13.58
N THR A 118 8.76 4.11 -13.23
CA THR A 118 7.89 3.76 -12.10
C THR A 118 7.29 2.37 -12.27
N ALA A 119 6.93 1.97 -13.50
CA ALA A 119 6.41 0.64 -13.80
C ALA A 119 7.41 -0.48 -13.47
N ILE A 120 8.71 -0.29 -13.79
CA ILE A 120 9.75 -1.24 -13.40
C ILE A 120 9.91 -1.28 -11.87
N GLY A 121 9.85 -0.12 -11.22
CA GLY A 121 9.92 -0.02 -9.76
C GLY A 121 8.77 -0.74 -9.05
N GLU A 122 7.56 -0.62 -9.58
CA GLU A 122 6.36 -1.29 -9.09
C GLU A 122 6.46 -2.80 -9.28
N ASP A 123 6.90 -3.23 -10.46
CA ASP A 123 7.08 -4.66 -10.73
C ASP A 123 8.13 -5.28 -9.79
N LEU A 124 9.24 -4.59 -9.54
CA LEU A 124 10.27 -5.00 -8.58
C LEU A 124 9.87 -4.85 -7.10
N GLY A 125 8.71 -4.26 -6.79
CA GLY A 125 8.27 -4.02 -5.41
C GLY A 125 9.08 -2.94 -4.67
N ILE A 126 9.78 -2.06 -5.40
CA ILE A 126 10.56 -0.93 -4.85
C ILE A 126 9.85 0.42 -5.02
N GLU A 127 8.66 0.40 -5.60
CA GLU A 127 7.66 1.48 -5.60
C GLU A 127 6.31 0.91 -5.14
N PRO A 128 5.47 1.72 -4.47
CA PRO A 128 4.08 1.34 -4.23
C PRO A 128 3.35 1.23 -5.58
N PRO A 129 2.41 0.28 -5.73
CA PRO A 129 1.65 0.14 -6.96
C PRO A 129 0.99 1.47 -7.35
N SER A 130 1.06 1.81 -8.63
CA SER A 130 0.35 2.95 -9.17
C SER A 130 -1.14 2.73 -8.96
N VAL A 131 -1.80 3.74 -8.40
CA VAL A 131 -3.25 3.77 -8.42
C VAL A 131 -3.59 4.28 -9.82
N SER A 132 -4.20 3.45 -10.67
CA SER A 132 -4.67 3.90 -11.98
C SER A 132 -5.58 5.10 -11.75
N GLN A 133 -5.19 6.26 -12.28
CA GLN A 133 -5.99 7.45 -12.17
C GLN A 133 -7.27 7.25 -12.98
N PRO A 134 -8.46 7.48 -12.39
CA PRO A 134 -9.69 7.42 -13.15
C PRO A 134 -9.77 8.59 -14.13
N ASP A 135 -10.48 8.37 -15.24
CA ASP A 135 -10.83 9.37 -16.25
C ASP A 135 -11.73 10.48 -15.68
N ARG A 136 -12.48 10.20 -14.61
CA ARG A 136 -13.38 11.16 -13.94
C ARG A 136 -13.58 10.82 -12.47
N PRO A 137 -13.94 11.81 -11.62
CA PRO A 137 -14.24 11.54 -10.22
C PRO A 137 -15.56 10.77 -10.05
N THR A 138 -15.60 9.91 -9.04
CA THR A 138 -16.88 9.35 -8.54
C THR A 138 -17.40 10.24 -7.42
N LEU A 139 -18.51 10.93 -7.67
CA LEU A 139 -19.18 11.80 -6.71
C LEU A 139 -20.40 11.09 -6.10
N ARG A 140 -20.64 11.27 -4.80
CA ARG A 140 -21.86 10.82 -4.13
C ARG A 140 -22.44 11.97 -3.31
N ALA A 141 -23.75 12.16 -3.34
CA ALA A 141 -24.44 13.20 -2.60
C ALA A 141 -25.41 12.61 -1.57
N ARG A 142 -25.50 13.22 -0.40
CA ARG A 142 -26.46 12.89 0.66
C ARG A 142 -27.02 14.17 1.29
N ALA A 143 -28.34 14.28 1.33
CA ALA A 143 -29.00 15.35 2.08
C ALA A 143 -28.78 15.17 3.59
N GLU A 144 -28.51 16.27 4.27
CA GLU A 144 -28.47 16.41 5.72
C GLU A 144 -29.58 17.37 6.17
N THR A 145 -29.65 17.65 7.48
CA THR A 145 -30.58 18.64 8.03
C THR A 145 -30.12 20.07 7.72
N ASN A 146 -30.99 21.05 7.90
CA ASN A 146 -30.75 22.47 7.63
C ASN A 146 -30.28 22.73 6.19
N PHE A 147 -30.92 22.08 5.21
CA PHE A 147 -30.65 22.20 3.77
C PHE A 147 -29.22 21.86 3.33
N ARG A 148 -28.42 21.24 4.19
CA ARG A 148 -27.04 20.87 3.87
C ARG A 148 -27.01 19.65 2.96
N VAL A 149 -26.06 19.62 2.05
CA VAL A 149 -25.75 18.44 1.25
C VAL A 149 -24.29 18.07 1.43
N ARG A 150 -24.04 16.83 1.88
CA ARG A 150 -22.70 16.25 1.95
C ARG A 150 -22.35 15.59 0.63
N LEU A 151 -21.21 15.97 0.06
CA LEU A 151 -20.59 15.33 -1.09
C LEU A 151 -19.38 14.50 -0.63
N THR A 152 -19.30 13.25 -1.07
CA THR A 152 -18.12 12.39 -0.86
C THR A 152 -17.50 11.99 -2.19
N PHE A 153 -16.16 11.93 -2.21
CA PHE A 153 -15.36 11.65 -3.40
C PHE A 153 -13.99 11.06 -3.03
N THR A 154 -13.29 10.48 -4.01
CA THR A 154 -11.92 9.97 -3.84
C THR A 154 -10.98 10.74 -4.77
N MET A 155 -9.85 11.21 -4.25
CA MET A 155 -8.93 12.04 -5.02
C MET A 155 -7.97 11.27 -5.93
N TYR A 156 -7.71 9.98 -5.72
CA TYR A 156 -6.80 9.15 -6.55
C TYR A 156 -5.45 9.83 -6.92
N ARG A 157 -4.87 10.59 -5.97
CA ARG A 157 -3.65 11.42 -6.17
C ARG A 157 -3.79 12.58 -7.17
N MET A 158 -5.01 12.94 -7.55
CA MET A 158 -5.28 14.14 -8.33
C MET A 158 -5.06 15.40 -7.48
N PRO A 159 -4.64 16.53 -8.10
CA PRO A 159 -4.26 17.72 -7.34
C PRO A 159 -5.44 18.38 -6.63
N MET A 160 -6.58 18.50 -7.33
CA MET A 160 -7.73 19.26 -6.87
C MET A 160 -9.00 18.81 -7.60
N LEU A 161 -10.14 19.04 -6.97
CA LEU A 161 -11.46 18.73 -7.50
C LEU A 161 -12.27 20.02 -7.63
N GLU A 162 -12.68 20.36 -8.86
CA GLU A 162 -13.69 21.39 -9.11
C GLU A 162 -15.07 20.78 -8.88
N ILE A 163 -15.88 21.39 -8.01
CA ILE A 163 -17.26 21.00 -7.74
C ILE A 163 -18.19 22.08 -8.29
N GLN A 164 -19.13 21.67 -9.14
CA GLN A 164 -20.17 22.53 -9.65
C GLN A 164 -21.56 22.08 -9.20
N SER A 165 -22.47 23.03 -9.09
CA SER A 165 -23.86 22.78 -8.74
C SER A 165 -24.81 23.65 -9.54
N ARG A 166 -26.02 23.13 -9.74
CA ARG A 166 -27.21 23.89 -10.12
C ARG A 166 -28.38 23.45 -9.24
N ARG A 167 -29.33 24.36 -9.00
CA ARG A 167 -30.42 24.23 -8.04
C ARG A 167 -31.76 24.59 -8.68
N GLY A 168 -32.80 23.83 -8.35
CA GLY A 168 -34.16 24.11 -8.82
C GLY A 168 -34.25 24.19 -10.35
N SER A 169 -34.60 25.36 -10.88
CA SER A 169 -34.73 25.63 -12.32
C SER A 169 -33.48 26.23 -12.97
N GLU A 170 -32.36 26.36 -12.24
CA GLU A 170 -31.07 26.78 -12.82
C GLU A 170 -30.67 25.79 -13.94
N THR A 171 -30.38 26.31 -15.15
CA THR A 171 -29.99 25.49 -16.30
C THR A 171 -28.48 25.25 -16.37
N GLU A 172 -27.69 26.21 -15.88
CA GLU A 172 -26.23 26.21 -15.91
C GLU A 172 -25.63 25.71 -14.60
N PHE A 173 -24.56 24.91 -14.69
CA PHE A 173 -23.75 24.53 -13.54
C PHE A 173 -22.78 25.66 -13.18
N THR A 174 -22.73 26.03 -11.90
CA THR A 174 -21.81 27.04 -11.37
C THR A 174 -20.83 26.41 -10.39
N THR A 175 -19.57 26.85 -10.42
CA THR A 175 -18.53 26.38 -9.49
C THR A 175 -18.83 26.87 -8.07
N ILE A 176 -18.91 25.93 -7.13
CA ILE A 176 -19.21 26.20 -5.73
C ILE A 176 -18.01 25.96 -4.82
N ALA A 177 -17.04 25.16 -5.27
CA ALA A 177 -15.84 24.86 -4.52
C ALA A 177 -14.73 24.27 -5.39
N PHE A 178 -13.51 24.50 -4.94
CA PHE A 178 -12.35 23.70 -5.29
C PHE A 178 -11.87 23.00 -4.03
N ASP A 179 -11.81 21.67 -4.04
CA ASP A 179 -11.54 20.88 -2.84
C ASP A 179 -10.40 19.88 -3.08
N THR A 180 -9.69 19.56 -2.00
CA THR A 180 -8.60 18.57 -1.98
C THR A 180 -8.90 17.42 -1.02
N SER A 181 -10.01 17.48 -0.29
CA SER A 181 -10.37 16.55 0.77
C SER A 181 -11.86 16.26 0.82
N SER A 182 -12.24 14.98 0.74
CA SER A 182 -13.61 14.56 1.02
C SER A 182 -13.83 14.45 2.54
N PRO A 183 -15.01 14.84 3.06
CA PRO A 183 -16.19 15.32 2.35
C PRO A 183 -16.24 16.86 2.18
N TYR A 184 -16.90 17.31 1.11
CA TYR A 184 -17.38 18.69 0.99
C TYR A 184 -18.81 18.81 1.50
N VAL A 185 -19.19 19.93 2.10
CA VAL A 185 -20.57 20.21 2.54
C VAL A 185 -21.07 21.49 1.89
N ASP A 186 -22.07 21.38 1.01
CA ASP A 186 -22.80 22.53 0.50
C ASP A 186 -23.80 23.00 1.56
N GLY A 187 -23.48 24.12 2.20
CA GLY A 187 -24.28 24.78 3.22
C GLY A 187 -25.01 26.03 2.76
N ARG A 188 -25.12 26.29 1.44
CA ARG A 188 -25.86 27.44 0.93
C ARG A 188 -27.32 27.37 1.38
N GLU A 189 -27.93 28.52 1.66
CA GLU A 189 -29.37 28.63 1.94
C GLU A 189 -30.22 28.20 0.72
N PRO A 190 -31.45 27.70 0.92
CA PRO A 190 -32.34 27.36 -0.20
C PRO A 190 -32.76 28.60 -0.99
N LEU A 191 -33.08 28.43 -2.27
CA LEU A 191 -33.57 29.51 -3.15
C LEU A 191 -34.88 30.12 -2.63
N GLU A 192 -35.73 29.30 -2.02
CA GLU A 192 -36.95 29.73 -1.33
C GLU A 192 -36.93 29.23 0.11
N ALA A 193 -37.06 30.16 1.07
CA ALA A 193 -36.99 29.84 2.49
C ALA A 193 -38.01 28.76 2.91
N GLY A 194 -37.53 27.71 3.57
CA GLY A 194 -38.36 26.65 4.14
C GLY A 194 -38.90 25.63 3.13
N LYS A 195 -38.64 25.77 1.82
CA LYS A 195 -39.10 24.82 0.81
C LYS A 195 -37.98 23.85 0.40
N PRO A 196 -38.24 22.54 0.36
CA PRO A 196 -37.28 21.58 -0.20
C PRO A 196 -36.89 21.96 -1.63
N GLU A 197 -35.61 21.80 -1.96
CA GLU A 197 -35.08 22.11 -3.29
C GLU A 197 -34.21 20.98 -3.82
N VAL A 198 -34.26 20.76 -5.13
CA VAL A 198 -33.39 19.81 -5.80
C VAL A 198 -32.06 20.50 -6.08
N ARG A 199 -30.96 19.85 -5.69
CA ARG A 199 -29.60 20.25 -6.02
C ARG A 199 -28.94 19.14 -6.83
N GLU A 200 -28.38 19.53 -7.96
CA GLU A 200 -27.59 18.67 -8.81
C GLU A 200 -26.12 19.06 -8.71
N TYR A 201 -25.24 18.07 -8.72
CA TYR A 201 -23.81 18.26 -8.61
C TYR A 201 -23.06 17.44 -9.65
N ARG A 202 -21.97 18.00 -10.13
CA ARG A 202 -20.93 17.29 -10.87
C ARG A 202 -19.57 17.78 -10.41
N ALA A 203 -18.56 16.95 -10.58
CA ALA A 203 -17.18 17.33 -10.25
C ALA A 203 -16.21 16.91 -11.34
N ARG A 204 -15.05 17.55 -11.41
CA ARG A 204 -13.97 17.19 -12.34
C ARG A 204 -12.62 17.46 -11.68
N TYR A 205 -11.63 16.64 -11.98
CA TYR A 205 -10.27 16.91 -11.52
C TYR A 205 -9.67 18.09 -12.27
N ILE A 206 -8.87 18.89 -11.60
CA ILE A 206 -8.09 19.97 -12.22
C ILE A 206 -6.64 19.91 -11.75
N ASP A 207 -5.74 20.44 -12.57
CA ASP A 207 -4.34 20.64 -12.20
C ASP A 207 -4.15 21.91 -11.36
N ARG A 208 -2.90 22.25 -11.03
CA ARG A 208 -2.58 23.44 -10.22
C ARG A 208 -2.74 24.78 -10.96
N ASN A 209 -3.02 24.74 -12.26
CA ASN A 209 -3.22 25.90 -13.13
C ASN A 209 -4.68 25.98 -13.61
N ASP A 210 -5.60 25.36 -12.86
CA ASP A 210 -7.04 25.27 -13.14
C ASP A 210 -7.38 24.61 -14.49
N GLN A 211 -6.47 23.80 -15.04
CA GLN A 211 -6.74 23.06 -16.27
C GLN A 211 -7.46 21.74 -15.98
N PRO A 212 -8.46 21.38 -16.79
CA PRO A 212 -9.21 20.16 -16.58
C PRO A 212 -8.36 18.90 -16.79
N ILE A 213 -8.51 17.95 -15.87
CA ILE A 213 -7.98 16.59 -15.98
C ILE A 213 -9.18 15.64 -16.14
N GLY A 214 -9.31 15.08 -17.33
CA GLY A 214 -10.36 14.11 -17.64
C GLY A 214 -11.77 14.70 -17.70
N ASP A 215 -12.76 13.82 -17.57
CA ASP A 215 -14.17 14.13 -17.76
C ASP A 215 -14.86 14.55 -16.45
N TRP A 216 -16.04 15.16 -16.60
CA TRP A 216 -16.95 15.37 -15.48
C TRP A 216 -17.45 14.03 -14.92
N SER A 217 -17.68 13.98 -13.61
CA SER A 217 -18.45 12.91 -12.99
C SER A 217 -19.85 12.81 -13.59
N ASP A 218 -20.50 11.67 -13.38
CA ASP A 218 -21.95 11.61 -13.53
C ASP A 218 -22.62 12.65 -12.62
N VAL A 219 -23.74 13.20 -13.08
CA VAL A 219 -24.52 14.16 -12.30
C VAL A 219 -25.24 13.41 -11.19
N VAL A 220 -25.03 13.85 -9.94
CA VAL A 220 -25.78 13.36 -8.78
C VAL A 220 -26.83 14.37 -8.39
N SER A 221 -28.06 13.89 -8.17
CA SER A 221 -29.22 14.71 -7.80
C SER A 221 -29.69 14.36 -6.40
N VAL A 222 -29.98 15.37 -5.59
CA VAL A 222 -30.48 15.18 -4.22
C VAL A 222 -31.42 16.32 -3.82
N THR A 223 -32.46 15.99 -3.06
CA THR A 223 -33.37 17.00 -2.50
C THR A 223 -32.86 17.46 -1.13
N ALA A 224 -32.41 18.70 -1.03
CA ALA A 224 -32.11 19.36 0.23
C ALA A 224 -33.41 19.68 0.97
N LYS A 225 -33.43 19.43 2.28
CA LYS A 225 -34.64 19.54 3.12
C LYS A 225 -34.32 20.34 4.38
N PRO A 226 -35.34 20.93 5.03
CA PRO A 226 -35.20 21.52 6.36
C PRO A 226 -34.51 20.58 7.36
#